data_AF-A0A534V594-F1
#
_entry.id   AF-A0A534V594-F1
#
_cell.length_a   1.000
_cell.length_b   1.000
_cell.length_c   1.000
_cell.angle_alpha   90.00
_cell.angle_beta   90.00
_cell.angle_gamma   90.00
#
_symmetry.space_group_name_H-M   'P 1'
#
loop_
_entity.id
_entity.type
_entity.pdbx_description
1 polymer ?
#
loop_
_entity_poly.entity_id
_entity_poly.type
_entity_poly.pdbx_seq_one_letter_code
_entity_poly.pdbx_strand_id
1 'polypeptide(L)'
;MTDSRQEVRRIITATARAVDRRLAAEVREVPGQERLEVSLTHGTHHAHIEVAIRAVMAANEDAVARNELRLRLKRACDTMLFRPMPDHRLAVKPVPAPGGQTTFRGPRGRGRR
;
A
#
# COMPACT_ATOMS: atom_id res chain seq x y z
N MET A 1 29.32 -5.04 14.08
CA MET A 1 28.30 -4.33 13.25
C MET A 1 27.64 -5.23 12.20
N THR A 2 28.27 -6.30 11.74
CA THR A 2 27.68 -7.26 10.77
C THR A 2 26.53 -8.09 11.34
N ASP A 3 26.54 -8.32 12.66
CA ASP A 3 25.54 -9.13 13.38
C ASP A 3 24.13 -8.51 13.31
N SER A 4 24.03 -7.22 13.66
CA SER A 4 22.76 -6.48 13.63
C SER A 4 22.14 -6.45 12.23
N ARG A 5 22.96 -6.49 11.17
CA ARG A 5 22.47 -6.52 9.77
C ARG A 5 21.82 -7.85 9.42
N GLN A 6 22.44 -8.95 9.84
CA GLN A 6 21.89 -10.28 9.64
C GLN A 6 20.61 -10.46 10.46
N GLU A 7 20.58 -9.91 11.67
CA GLU A 7 19.41 -9.93 12.54
C GLU A 7 18.23 -9.16 11.95
N VAL A 8 18.44 -7.92 11.49
CA VAL A 8 17.45 -7.13 10.76
C VAL A 8 16.85 -7.91 9.58
N ARG A 9 17.71 -8.52 8.75
CA ARG A 9 17.30 -9.33 7.59
C ARG A 9 16.46 -10.52 8.02
N ARG A 10 16.86 -11.20 9.10
CA ARG A 10 16.14 -12.34 9.66
C ARG A 10 14.76 -11.94 10.15
N ILE A 11 14.64 -10.84 10.90
CA ILE A 11 13.37 -10.33 11.44
C ILE A 11 12.42 -9.98 10.30
N ILE A 12 12.88 -9.23 9.29
CA ILE A 12 12.05 -8.84 8.14
C ILE A 12 11.60 -10.09 7.37
N THR A 13 12.51 -11.01 7.07
CA THR A 13 12.19 -12.23 6.32
C THR A 13 11.20 -13.11 7.06
N ALA A 14 11.40 -13.31 8.37
CA ALA A 14 10.49 -14.10 9.20
C ALA A 14 9.10 -13.45 9.27
N THR A 15 9.05 -12.13 9.45
CA THR A 15 7.79 -11.38 9.51
C THR A 15 7.06 -11.41 8.17
N ALA A 16 7.77 -11.27 7.05
CA ALA A 16 7.20 -11.38 5.71
C ALA A 16 6.58 -12.77 5.47
N ARG A 17 7.27 -13.85 5.85
CA ARG A 17 6.75 -15.21 5.75
C ARG A 17 5.54 -15.47 6.67
N ALA A 18 5.47 -14.77 7.81
CA ALA A 18 4.32 -14.81 8.71
C ALA A 18 3.10 -14.05 8.15
N VAL A 19 3.32 -13.03 7.30
CA VAL A 19 2.25 -12.35 6.56
C VAL A 19 1.70 -13.24 5.45
N ASP A 20 2.59 -13.74 4.59
CA ASP A 20 2.25 -14.71 3.54
C ASP A 20 3.47 -15.61 3.28
N ARG A 21 3.25 -16.92 3.26
CA ARG A 21 4.33 -17.90 3.04
C ARG A 21 5.02 -17.75 1.68
N ARG A 22 4.36 -17.15 0.69
CA ARG A 22 4.89 -16.88 -0.66
C ARG A 22 5.58 -15.53 -0.79
N LEU A 23 5.45 -14.65 0.20
CA LEU A 23 6.08 -13.33 0.19
C LEU A 23 7.59 -13.46 0.41
N ALA A 24 8.37 -13.09 -0.60
CA ALA A 24 9.81 -12.92 -0.49
C ALA A 24 10.13 -11.46 -0.11
N ALA A 25 11.16 -11.28 0.73
CA ALA A 25 11.62 -9.96 1.16
C ALA A 25 13.15 -9.89 1.03
N GLU A 26 13.63 -8.87 0.33
CA GLU A 26 15.05 -8.55 0.21
C GLU A 26 15.31 -7.21 0.90
N VAL A 27 16.43 -7.11 1.63
CA VAL A 27 16.75 -5.92 2.42
C VAL A 27 18.06 -5.31 1.92
N ARG A 28 17.96 -4.06 1.49
CA ARG A 28 19.08 -3.21 1.10
C ARG A 28 19.20 -2.04 2.08
N GLU A 29 20.42 -1.80 2.55
CA GLU A 29 20.72 -0.61 3.34
C GLU A 29 20.91 0.59 2.41
N VAL A 30 20.42 1.74 2.84
CA VAL A 30 20.67 3.02 2.17
C VAL A 30 21.82 3.71 2.93
N PRO A 31 23.00 3.90 2.32
CA PRO A 31 24.14 4.52 2.99
C PRO A 31 23.79 5.90 3.56
N GLY A 32 24.20 6.16 4.80
CA GLY A 32 23.94 7.44 5.48
C GLY A 32 22.51 7.62 6.01
N GLN A 33 21.63 6.62 5.85
CA GLN A 33 20.28 6.65 6.41
C GLN A 33 20.11 5.57 7.48
N GLU A 34 19.38 5.88 8.55
CA GLU A 34 18.92 4.88 9.52
C GLU A 34 17.69 4.09 9.00
N ARG A 35 17.62 3.86 7.68
CA ARG A 35 16.51 3.22 6.99
C ARG A 35 16.97 2.09 6.09
N LEU A 36 16.07 1.14 5.90
CA LEU A 36 16.23 -0.04 5.08
C LEU A 36 15.22 0.06 3.94
N GLU A 37 15.71 -0.16 2.73
CA GLU A 37 14.86 -0.45 1.59
C GLU A 37 14.53 -1.95 1.61
N VAL A 38 13.24 -2.25 1.64
CA VAL A 38 12.72 -3.63 1.62
C VAL A 38 11.97 -3.84 0.32
N SER A 39 12.54 -4.70 -0.54
CA SER A 39 11.90 -5.15 -1.77
C SER A 39 11.07 -6.39 -1.47
N LEU A 40 9.76 -6.31 -1.71
CA LEU A 40 8.81 -7.39 -1.53
C LEU A 40 8.46 -7.98 -2.90
N THR A 41 8.40 -9.32 -2.97
CA THR A 41 8.00 -10.03 -4.19
C THR A 41 7.00 -11.11 -3.85
N HIS A 42 5.90 -11.17 -4.62
CA HIS A 42 4.89 -12.24 -4.54
C HIS A 42 4.43 -12.59 -5.96
N GLY A 43 4.85 -13.76 -6.44
CA GLY A 43 4.62 -14.16 -7.84
C GLY A 43 5.25 -13.15 -8.80
N THR A 44 4.42 -12.53 -9.64
CA THR A 44 4.83 -11.49 -10.61
C THR A 44 4.69 -10.07 -10.07
N HIS A 45 4.31 -9.91 -8.80
CA HIS A 45 4.11 -8.61 -8.17
C HIS A 45 5.33 -8.22 -7.34
N HIS A 46 5.67 -6.93 -7.43
CA HIS A 46 6.79 -6.34 -6.71
C HIS A 46 6.36 -5.04 -6.03
N ALA A 47 6.92 -4.78 -4.85
CA ALA A 47 6.73 -3.53 -4.13
C ALA A 47 8.00 -3.17 -3.35
N HIS A 48 8.19 -1.88 -3.10
CA HIS A 48 9.30 -1.37 -2.29
C HIS A 48 8.74 -0.55 -1.13
N ILE A 49 9.28 -0.78 0.06
CA ILE A 49 8.96 0.03 1.24
C ILE A 49 10.24 0.41 1.97
N GLU A 50 10.20 1.56 2.63
CA GLU A 50 11.23 1.93 3.58
C GLU A 50 10.82 1.57 5.01
N VAL A 51 11.76 1.06 5.81
CA VAL A 51 11.56 0.78 7.23
C VAL A 51 12.75 1.29 8.04
N ALA A 52 12.50 1.95 9.16
CA ALA A 52 13.58 2.40 10.04
C ALA A 52 14.27 1.22 10.74
N ILE A 53 15.60 1.23 10.80
CA ILE A 53 16.39 0.14 11.42
C ILE A 53 15.97 -0.06 12.88
N ARG A 54 15.80 1.03 13.64
CA ARG A 54 15.38 0.99 15.04
C ARG A 54 14.03 0.29 15.24
N ALA A 55 13.07 0.54 14.34
CA ALA A 55 11.75 -0.08 14.40
C ALA A 55 11.80 -1.59 14.14
N VAL A 56 12.69 -2.04 13.26
CA VAL A 56 12.90 -3.48 13.00
C VAL A 56 13.54 -4.16 14.20
N MET A 57 14.55 -3.54 14.81
CA MET A 57 15.20 -4.09 15.99
C MET A 57 14.24 -4.18 17.19
N ALA A 58 13.41 -3.15 17.40
CA ALA A 58 12.41 -3.13 18.45
C ALA A 58 11.37 -4.28 18.32
N ALA A 59 11.10 -4.77 17.10
CA ALA A 59 10.15 -5.86 16.88
C ALA A 59 10.57 -7.21 17.52
N ASN A 60 11.86 -7.37 17.86
CA ASN A 60 12.33 -8.55 18.56
C ASN A 60 11.90 -8.53 20.04
N GLU A 61 12.00 -7.35 20.66
CA GLU A 61 11.80 -7.14 22.10
C GLU A 61 10.35 -6.78 22.47
N ASP A 62 9.65 -6.06 21.60
CA ASP A 62 8.31 -5.52 21.86
C ASP A 62 7.25 -6.11 20.92
N ALA A 63 6.17 -6.62 21.51
CA ALA A 63 5.02 -7.17 20.79
C ALA A 63 4.27 -6.09 19.97
N VAL A 64 4.24 -4.85 20.45
CA VAL A 64 3.62 -3.73 19.72
C VAL A 64 4.43 -3.43 18.47
N ALA A 65 5.74 -3.18 18.61
CA ALA A 65 6.65 -2.99 17.48
C ALA A 65 6.60 -4.15 16.47
N ARG A 66 6.49 -5.40 16.95
CA ARG A 66 6.33 -6.58 16.09
C ARG A 66 5.04 -6.55 15.28
N ASN A 67 3.92 -6.20 15.91
CA ASN A 67 2.64 -6.08 15.23
C ASN A 67 2.64 -4.92 14.23
N GLU A 68 3.26 -3.79 14.55
CA GLU A 68 3.42 -2.66 13.64
C GLU A 68 4.20 -3.03 12.38
N LEU A 69 5.35 -3.72 12.55
CA LEU A 69 6.14 -4.21 11.43
C LEU A 69 5.33 -5.19 10.57
N ARG A 70 4.60 -6.12 11.20
CA ARG A 70 3.72 -7.07 10.50
C ARG A 70 2.63 -6.36 9.71
N LEU A 71 1.97 -5.36 10.29
CA LEU A 71 0.92 -4.58 9.62
C LEU A 71 1.49 -3.77 8.45
N ARG A 72 2.69 -3.21 8.59
CA ARG A 72 3.35 -2.48 7.51
C ARG A 72 3.64 -3.40 6.31
N LEU A 73 4.22 -4.58 6.57
CA LEU A 73 4.47 -5.58 5.52
C LEU A 73 3.17 -6.13 4.91
N LYS A 74 2.15 -6.35 5.73
CA LYS A 74 0.83 -6.76 5.26
C LYS A 74 0.21 -5.72 4.32
N ARG A 75 0.19 -4.45 4.71
CA ARG A 75 -0.36 -3.37 3.87
C ARG A 75 0.38 -3.25 2.54
N ALA A 76 1.71 -3.39 2.56
CA ALA A 76 2.51 -3.39 1.35
C ALA A 76 2.17 -4.59 0.44
N CYS A 77 2.03 -5.79 1.02
CA CYS A 77 1.59 -6.98 0.31
C CYS A 77 0.19 -6.82 -0.29
N ASP A 78 -0.77 -6.34 0.53
CA ASP A 78 -2.15 -6.14 0.12
C ASP A 78 -2.25 -5.10 -1.00
N THR A 79 -1.52 -3.98 -0.90
CA THR A 79 -1.49 -2.93 -1.96
C THR A 79 -0.88 -3.45 -3.25
N MET A 80 0.14 -4.31 -3.13
CA MET A 80 0.84 -4.91 -4.26
C MET A 80 -0.03 -5.93 -5.02
N LEU A 81 -0.80 -6.74 -4.30
CA LEU A 81 -1.67 -7.77 -4.86
C LEU A 81 -3.03 -7.21 -5.32
N PHE A 82 -3.58 -6.31 -4.51
CA PHE A 82 -4.86 -5.68 -4.71
C PHE A 82 -4.58 -4.20 -4.95
N ARG A 83 -4.50 -3.82 -6.24
CA ARG A 83 -4.44 -2.40 -6.62
C ARG A 83 -5.56 -1.66 -5.88
N PRO A 84 -5.32 -0.44 -5.37
CA PRO A 84 -6.37 0.34 -4.75
C PRO A 84 -7.58 0.32 -5.69
N MET A 85 -8.74 -0.03 -5.13
CA MET A 85 -9.97 -0.12 -5.88
C MET A 85 -10.05 1.16 -6.72
N PRO A 86 -10.13 1.07 -8.06
CA PRO A 86 -10.16 2.27 -8.88
C PRO A 86 -11.26 3.14 -8.31
N ASP A 87 -11.01 4.43 -8.11
CA ASP A 87 -12.00 5.33 -7.51
C ASP A 87 -13.29 5.19 -8.32
N HIS A 88 -14.25 4.39 -7.82
CA HIS A 88 -15.61 4.37 -8.31
C HIS A 88 -16.28 5.60 -7.73
N ARG A 89 -15.66 6.78 -7.91
CA ARG A 89 -16.40 8.03 -8.03
C ARG A 89 -17.29 7.82 -9.23
N LEU A 90 -18.37 7.08 -9.00
CA LEU A 90 -19.59 7.12 -9.78
C LEU A 90 -19.77 8.61 -9.99
N ALA A 91 -19.61 9.06 -11.22
CA ALA A 91 -20.15 10.34 -11.63
C ALA A 91 -21.67 10.17 -11.52
N VAL A 92 -22.17 10.17 -10.27
CA VAL A 92 -23.58 10.10 -9.96
C VAL A 92 -24.11 11.39 -10.52
N LYS A 93 -24.78 11.30 -11.67
CA LYS A 93 -25.58 12.41 -12.17
C LYS A 93 -26.46 12.83 -10.99
N PRO A 94 -26.39 14.10 -10.54
CA PRO A 94 -27.16 14.52 -9.38
C PRO A 94 -28.63 14.17 -9.63
N VAL A 95 -29.18 13.34 -8.74
CA VAL A 95 -30.61 13.02 -8.77
C VAL A 95 -31.34 14.33 -8.50
N PRO A 96 -32.25 14.78 -9.38
CA PRO A 96 -32.98 16.01 -9.16
C PRO A 96 -33.75 15.89 -7.85
N ALA A 97 -33.74 16.96 -7.05
CA ALA A 97 -34.46 17.00 -5.79
C ALA A 97 -35.96 16.73 -6.04
N PRO A 98 -36.62 15.89 -5.23
CA PRO A 98 -38.05 15.67 -5.35
C PRO A 98 -38.77 16.99 -5.09
N GLY A 99 -39.40 17.54 -6.14
CA GLY A 99 -40.06 18.86 -6.14
C GLY A 99 -39.40 19.92 -7.05
N GLY A 100 -38.29 19.61 -7.72
CA GLY A 100 -37.64 20.54 -8.65
C GLY A 100 -38.36 20.62 -10.00
N GLN A 101 -39.04 21.73 -10.26
CA GLN A 101 -39.62 22.06 -11.56
C GLN A 101 -38.59 21.92 -12.68
N THR A 102 -38.83 21.00 -13.61
CA THR A 102 -38.04 20.84 -14.82
C THR A 102 -38.33 22.04 -15.74
N THR A 103 -37.45 23.02 -15.84
CA THR A 103 -37.46 23.91 -17.00
C THR A 103 -36.74 23.22 -18.14
N PHE A 104 -37.43 22.25 -18.77
CA PHE A 104 -37.03 21.67 -20.03
C PHE A 104 -37.03 22.78 -21.11
N ARG A 105 -35.86 23.32 -21.45
CA ARG A 105 -35.66 24.02 -22.72
C ARG A 105 -35.19 22.99 -23.74
N GLY A 106 -36.12 22.52 -24.55
CA GLY A 106 -35.84 21.65 -25.68
C GLY A 106 -34.86 22.29 -26.69
N PRO A 107 -34.18 21.49 -27.52
CA PRO A 107 -33.24 21.99 -28.51
C PRO A 107 -34.02 22.69 -29.63
N ARG A 108 -33.81 23.99 -29.81
CA ARG A 108 -34.22 24.69 -31.03
C ARG A 108 -33.26 24.31 -32.17
N GLY A 109 -33.54 23.18 -32.81
CA GLY A 109 -33.06 22.93 -34.16
C GLY A 109 -34.12 23.39 -35.16
N ARG A 110 -33.81 24.37 -36.02
CA ARG A 110 -34.24 24.36 -37.44
C ARG A 110 -33.52 25.47 -38.21
N GLY A 111 -32.75 25.06 -39.22
CA GLY A 111 -31.97 25.96 -40.06
C GLY A 111 -32.80 26.81 -41.02
N ARG A 112 -32.10 27.73 -41.68
CA ARG A 112 -32.39 28.23 -43.02
C ARG A 112 -31.08 28.81 -43.58
N ARG A 113 -30.77 28.33 -44.79
CA ARG A 113 -30.09 29.00 -45.91
C ARG A 113 -29.42 30.34 -45.63
#